data_AF-A0A4Q0ILU0-F1
#
_entry.id   AF-A0A4Q0ILU0-F1
#
_cell.length_a   1.000
_cell.length_b   1.000
_cell.length_c   1.000
_cell.angle_alpha   90.00
_cell.angle_beta   90.00
_cell.angle_gamma   90.00
#
_symmetry.space_group_name_H-M   'P 1'
#
loop_
_entity.id
_entity.type
_entity.pdbx_description
1 polymer ?
#
loop_
_entity_poly.entity_id
_entity_poly.type
_entity_poly.pdbx_seq_one_letter_code
_entity_poly.pdbx_strand_id
1 'polypeptide(L)'
;MRSDNPRISIYRDYYGLNPSFCRHSLSEIGDNNNLSRERVRQLVSCSIPLPKRIQEGVRQYLGPLISNVIAFDSLLWNKIQRENLLEESYSQTALLVASLLDTHTVLQVDDDDKEYLVEKSITENVKVRNVLNNICRVIELRRTTIEQLDILQFIKSDRRLYHKNVDQLCVVYADFLKRKYSVDIEDNRIVTMLPNALDVSIAIENILEQKGVPMSLDELLDVFNQLHPANTIDSIAKFKPYILRNRRIKPKGKTRIYVLKEWKNHFTGTLTSYLEHILRSFNEPISLDDLVDFALEEFPNTNKKSVSSLIAMDKDGRFIMYEGEYVGLSENSILDFDLKERKIIKRQSFDTRFSDFKEFVITMKRLPMQTGSDEEQSLARWMVNVLKSNIDSTEEQLLSLQEFLDDNKALPQNGHEYNFKQMCDQIKVVVNQTFSLPNIEEHQSECQWLKKNIDKYTSYEDNRKSYFEDLLAYLKDFGFYIG
;
A
#
# COMPACT_ATOMS: atom_id res chain seq x y z
N MET A 1 -30.76 63.56 -0.15
CA MET A 1 -29.82 64.17 0.83
C MET A 1 -28.60 64.74 0.10
N ARG A 2 -28.44 66.06 -0.01
CA ARG A 2 -27.15 66.68 -0.36
C ARG A 2 -26.48 67.07 0.95
N SER A 3 -25.48 66.30 1.35
CA SER A 3 -24.67 66.57 2.54
C SER A 3 -23.22 66.27 2.18
N ASP A 4 -22.31 67.18 2.52
CA ASP A 4 -20.87 67.02 2.33
C ASP A 4 -20.23 66.16 3.43
N ASN A 5 -21.04 65.58 4.33
CA ASN A 5 -20.57 64.67 5.35
C ASN A 5 -20.18 63.31 4.73
N PRO A 6 -18.91 62.88 4.80
CA PRO A 6 -18.44 61.65 4.17
C PRO A 6 -19.15 60.38 4.68
N ARG A 7 -19.68 60.38 5.91
CA ARG A 7 -20.49 59.25 6.38
C ARG A 7 -21.84 59.18 5.66
N ILE A 8 -22.47 60.33 5.42
CA ILE A 8 -23.79 60.39 4.79
C ILE A 8 -23.68 59.97 3.32
N SER A 9 -22.60 60.34 2.61
CA SER A 9 -22.35 59.84 1.26
C SER A 9 -22.16 58.31 1.23
N ILE A 10 -21.39 57.75 2.17
CA ILE A 10 -21.18 56.30 2.28
C ILE A 10 -22.51 55.54 2.47
N TYR A 11 -23.37 55.97 3.40
CA TYR A 11 -24.68 55.33 3.60
C TYR A 11 -25.60 55.50 2.40
N ARG A 12 -25.60 56.69 1.80
CA ARG A 12 -26.39 56.98 0.60
C ARG A 12 -26.01 56.05 -0.55
N ASP A 13 -24.71 55.89 -0.78
CA ASP A 13 -24.21 55.06 -1.89
C ASP A 13 -24.38 53.56 -1.57
N TYR A 14 -24.25 53.14 -0.30
CA TYR A 14 -24.47 51.76 0.15
C TYR A 14 -25.94 51.30 0.05
N TYR A 15 -26.90 52.18 0.35
CA TYR A 15 -28.33 51.85 0.23
C TYR A 15 -28.92 52.30 -1.12
N GLY A 16 -28.11 52.68 -2.10
CA GLY A 16 -28.59 53.09 -3.42
C GLY A 16 -29.52 54.31 -3.41
N LEU A 17 -29.39 55.18 -2.40
CA LEU A 17 -30.10 56.46 -2.26
C LEU A 17 -29.37 57.60 -3.00
N ASN A 18 -28.47 57.26 -3.92
CA ASN A 18 -27.67 58.16 -4.72
C ASN A 18 -28.41 58.55 -6.03
N PRO A 19 -27.92 59.53 -6.81
CA PRO A 19 -28.60 59.96 -8.03
C PRO A 19 -28.71 58.89 -9.13
N SER A 20 -27.82 57.89 -9.12
CA SER A 20 -27.90 56.73 -10.01
C SER A 20 -28.94 55.70 -9.54
N PHE A 21 -29.46 55.85 -8.33
CA PHE A 21 -30.39 54.94 -7.66
C PHE A 21 -29.93 53.47 -7.66
N CYS A 22 -28.61 53.27 -7.62
CA CYS A 22 -27.98 51.96 -7.62
C CYS A 22 -27.09 51.82 -6.39
N ARG A 23 -27.17 50.66 -5.73
CA ARG A 23 -26.27 50.32 -4.64
C ARG A 23 -24.85 50.17 -5.19
N HIS A 24 -23.89 50.84 -4.54
CA HIS A 24 -22.47 50.61 -4.80
C HIS A 24 -21.94 49.49 -3.89
N SER A 25 -21.02 48.69 -4.42
CA SER A 25 -20.36 47.64 -3.65
C SER A 25 -19.49 48.22 -2.53
N LEU A 26 -19.16 47.41 -1.53
CA LEU A 26 -18.25 47.83 -0.44
C LEU A 26 -16.88 48.25 -0.97
N SER A 27 -16.43 47.64 -2.07
CA SER A 27 -15.15 47.94 -2.72
C SER A 27 -15.23 49.28 -3.46
N GLU A 28 -16.26 49.50 -4.28
CA GLU A 28 -16.49 50.76 -5.00
C GLU A 28 -16.61 51.96 -4.04
N ILE A 29 -17.32 51.79 -2.92
CA ILE A 29 -17.43 52.82 -1.90
C ILE A 29 -16.06 53.05 -1.23
N GLY A 30 -15.26 52.00 -1.04
CA GLY A 30 -13.91 52.09 -0.52
C GLY A 30 -13.01 52.92 -1.42
N ASP A 31 -13.00 52.61 -2.71
CA ASP A 31 -12.20 53.31 -3.73
C ASP A 31 -12.62 54.79 -3.83
N ASN A 32 -13.92 55.07 -3.86
CA ASN A 32 -14.46 56.43 -3.95
C ASN A 32 -14.18 57.30 -2.71
N ASN A 33 -13.91 56.69 -1.56
CA ASN A 33 -13.72 57.40 -0.28
C ASN A 33 -12.31 57.22 0.31
N ASN A 34 -11.36 56.59 -0.41
CA ASN A 34 -10.02 56.23 0.09
C ASN A 34 -10.06 55.42 1.40
N LEU A 35 -10.97 54.44 1.48
CA LEU A 35 -11.14 53.55 2.63
C LEU A 35 -10.95 52.10 2.22
N SER A 36 -10.49 51.25 3.14
CA SER A 36 -10.51 49.80 2.89
C SER A 36 -11.96 49.27 2.86
N ARG A 37 -12.20 48.22 2.08
CA ARG A 37 -13.50 47.50 2.04
C ARG A 37 -14.00 47.14 3.45
N GLU A 38 -13.10 46.67 4.31
CA GLU A 38 -13.43 46.32 5.69
C GLU A 38 -13.80 47.56 6.53
N ARG A 39 -13.16 48.71 6.29
CA ARG A 39 -13.53 49.95 6.96
C ARG A 39 -14.91 50.44 6.53
N VAL A 40 -15.26 50.33 5.25
CA VAL A 40 -16.61 50.63 4.76
C VAL A 40 -17.63 49.70 5.41
N ARG A 41 -17.37 48.39 5.45
CA ARG A 41 -18.22 47.39 6.11
C ARG A 41 -18.51 47.75 7.56
N GLN A 42 -17.49 48.16 8.31
CA GLN A 42 -17.65 48.61 9.70
C GLN A 42 -18.54 49.85 9.80
N LEU A 43 -18.38 50.82 8.90
CA LEU A 43 -19.18 52.04 8.90
C LEU A 43 -20.66 51.76 8.64
N VAL A 44 -20.99 50.94 7.64
CA VAL A 44 -22.37 50.63 7.24
C VAL A 44 -23.05 49.59 8.15
N SER A 45 -22.28 48.88 8.98
CA SER A 45 -22.83 47.93 9.97
C SER A 45 -23.63 48.62 11.10
N CYS A 46 -23.34 49.90 11.33
CA CYS A 46 -24.13 50.74 12.21
C CYS A 46 -25.45 51.13 11.50
N SER A 47 -26.57 51.09 12.22
CA SER A 47 -27.83 51.56 11.65
C SER A 47 -27.82 53.09 11.48
N ILE A 48 -28.62 53.56 10.52
CA ILE A 48 -28.89 54.99 10.37
C ILE A 48 -29.59 55.47 11.65
N PRO A 49 -29.08 56.51 12.34
CA PRO A 49 -29.69 56.99 13.57
C PRO A 49 -31.02 57.68 13.27
N LEU A 50 -32.12 56.98 13.55
CA LEU A 50 -33.48 57.51 13.43
C LEU A 50 -34.01 57.96 14.81
N PRO A 51 -34.91 58.96 14.88
CA PRO A 51 -35.64 59.27 16.10
C PRO A 51 -36.39 58.03 16.62
N LYS A 52 -36.34 57.77 17.94
CA LYS A 52 -36.92 56.56 18.56
C LYS A 52 -38.36 56.25 18.13
N ARG A 53 -39.23 57.27 18.07
CA ARG A 53 -40.62 57.11 17.63
C ARG A 53 -40.75 56.58 16.20
N ILE A 54 -39.88 57.05 15.30
CA ILE A 54 -39.86 56.59 13.90
C ILE A 54 -39.34 55.16 13.84
N GLN A 55 -38.26 54.87 14.57
CA GLN A 55 -37.68 53.53 14.65
C GLN A 55 -38.67 52.49 15.20
N GLU A 56 -39.41 52.84 16.26
CA GLU A 56 -40.46 51.98 16.83
C GLU A 56 -41.62 51.77 15.85
N GLY A 57 -42.10 52.83 15.18
CA GLY A 57 -43.14 52.71 14.15
C GLY A 57 -42.73 51.84 12.97
N VAL A 58 -41.50 52.01 12.47
CA VAL A 58 -40.91 51.18 11.42
C VAL A 58 -40.86 49.71 11.85
N ARG A 59 -40.39 49.42 13.08
CA ARG A 59 -40.33 48.05 13.61
C ARG A 59 -41.70 47.42 13.77
N GLN A 60 -42.69 48.17 14.26
CA GLN A 60 -44.06 47.67 14.44
C GLN A 60 -44.72 47.31 13.10
N TYR A 61 -44.45 48.09 12.05
CA TYR A 61 -45.02 47.86 10.73
C TYR A 61 -44.26 46.77 9.95
N LEU A 62 -42.95 46.93 9.77
CA LEU A 62 -42.14 46.04 8.92
C LEU A 62 -41.76 44.74 9.61
N GLY A 63 -41.61 44.74 10.94
CA GLY A 63 -41.17 43.56 11.69
C GLY A 63 -42.01 42.30 11.45
N PRO A 64 -43.36 42.37 11.51
CA PRO A 64 -44.23 41.23 11.21
C PRO A 64 -44.23 40.80 9.74
N LEU A 65 -43.83 41.68 8.82
CA LEU A 65 -43.86 41.43 7.37
C LEU A 65 -42.56 40.79 6.88
N ILE A 66 -41.42 41.18 7.46
CA ILE A 66 -40.10 40.74 7.05
C ILE A 66 -39.69 39.48 7.84
N SER A 67 -39.48 38.38 7.13
CA SER A 67 -38.88 37.16 7.68
C SER A 67 -37.40 37.35 7.99
N ASN A 68 -36.81 36.47 8.81
CA ASN A 68 -35.42 36.63 9.21
C ASN A 68 -34.41 36.54 8.05
N VAL A 69 -34.80 35.93 6.92
CA VAL A 69 -34.06 35.94 5.65
C VAL A 69 -35.05 36.22 4.54
N ILE A 70 -34.74 37.19 3.68
CA ILE A 70 -35.52 37.48 2.48
C ILE A 70 -34.64 37.96 1.34
N ALA A 71 -34.82 37.39 0.14
CA ALA A 71 -34.09 37.80 -1.05
C ALA A 71 -34.62 39.12 -1.63
N PHE A 72 -33.75 39.93 -2.25
CA PHE A 72 -34.12 41.23 -2.84
C PHE A 72 -35.04 41.11 -4.07
N ASP A 73 -35.14 39.93 -4.67
CA ASP A 73 -36.07 39.61 -5.75
C ASP A 73 -37.36 38.91 -5.27
N SER A 74 -37.58 38.86 -3.95
CA SER A 74 -38.81 38.33 -3.36
C SER A 74 -40.04 39.13 -3.79
N LEU A 75 -41.14 38.43 -4.08
CA LEU A 75 -42.44 39.04 -4.38
C LEU A 75 -43.02 39.84 -3.20
N LEU A 76 -42.46 39.69 -1.99
CA LEU A 76 -42.87 40.52 -0.84
C LEU A 76 -42.65 42.01 -1.12
N TRP A 77 -41.59 42.38 -1.83
CA TRP A 77 -41.31 43.78 -2.15
C TRP A 77 -42.40 44.39 -3.01
N ASN A 78 -43.00 43.60 -3.91
CA ASN A 78 -44.15 44.02 -4.72
C ASN A 78 -45.38 44.31 -3.85
N LYS A 79 -45.59 43.48 -2.82
CA LYS A 79 -46.69 43.66 -1.87
C LYS A 79 -46.48 44.94 -1.06
N ILE A 80 -45.29 45.12 -0.47
CA ILE A 80 -44.95 46.32 0.33
C ILE A 80 -45.07 47.58 -0.52
N GLN A 81 -44.55 47.57 -1.75
CA GLN A 81 -44.63 48.71 -2.67
C GLN A 81 -46.09 49.11 -2.93
N ARG A 82 -46.95 48.14 -3.27
CA ARG A 82 -48.36 48.41 -3.60
C ARG A 82 -49.17 48.88 -2.39
N GLU A 83 -49.00 48.25 -1.23
CA GLU A 83 -49.75 48.59 -0.01
C GLU A 83 -49.38 49.99 0.51
N ASN A 84 -48.15 50.44 0.25
CA ASN A 84 -47.66 51.75 0.69
C ASN A 84 -47.64 52.81 -0.43
N LEU A 85 -48.15 52.49 -1.63
CA LEU A 85 -48.19 53.38 -2.78
C LEU A 85 -46.82 53.98 -3.14
N LEU A 86 -45.76 53.15 -3.06
CA LEU A 86 -44.39 53.56 -3.38
C LEU A 86 -44.20 53.64 -4.90
N GLU A 87 -43.52 54.68 -5.38
CA GLU A 87 -43.19 54.87 -6.80
C GLU A 87 -41.87 54.19 -7.18
N GLU A 88 -41.05 53.84 -6.18
CA GLU A 88 -39.76 53.20 -6.31
C GLU A 88 -39.86 51.75 -6.80
N SER A 89 -38.80 51.27 -7.47
CA SER A 89 -38.70 49.88 -7.92
C SER A 89 -38.64 48.89 -6.73
N TYR A 90 -38.84 47.60 -7.00
CA TYR A 90 -38.80 46.56 -5.96
C TYR A 90 -37.44 46.50 -5.26
N SER A 91 -36.35 46.60 -6.02
CA SER A 91 -34.98 46.63 -5.48
C SER A 91 -34.73 47.89 -4.65
N GLN A 92 -35.25 49.05 -5.08
CA GLN A 92 -35.17 50.30 -4.31
C GLN A 92 -36.00 50.22 -3.02
N THR A 93 -37.17 49.59 -3.07
CA THR A 93 -38.00 49.33 -1.89
C THR A 93 -37.27 48.45 -0.88
N ALA A 94 -36.62 47.37 -1.34
CA ALA A 94 -35.82 46.50 -0.48
C ALA A 94 -34.66 47.25 0.21
N LEU A 95 -33.95 48.11 -0.54
CA LEU A 95 -32.87 48.94 -0.01
C LEU A 95 -33.36 49.99 0.98
N LEU A 96 -34.52 50.62 0.71
CA LEU A 96 -35.15 51.56 1.64
C LEU A 96 -35.51 50.85 2.94
N VAL A 97 -36.15 49.69 2.87
CA VAL A 97 -36.48 48.88 4.05
C VAL A 97 -35.21 48.48 4.81
N ALA A 98 -34.15 48.07 4.11
CA ALA A 98 -32.86 47.73 4.74
C ALA A 98 -32.23 48.91 5.49
N SER A 99 -32.41 50.13 4.97
CA SER A 99 -31.90 51.36 5.61
C SER A 99 -32.68 51.76 6.86
N LEU A 100 -33.97 51.44 6.92
CA LEU A 100 -34.88 51.82 8.00
C LEU A 100 -34.95 50.76 9.11
N LEU A 101 -34.86 49.47 8.75
CA LEU A 101 -35.03 48.35 9.65
C LEU A 101 -33.69 47.95 10.28
N ASP A 102 -33.43 48.49 11.46
CA ASP A 102 -32.15 48.36 12.15
C ASP A 102 -31.82 46.95 12.67
N THR A 103 -32.83 46.07 12.75
CA THR A 103 -32.67 44.65 13.12
C THR A 103 -32.08 43.79 12.00
N HIS A 104 -32.09 44.28 10.76
CA HIS A 104 -31.62 43.54 9.59
C HIS A 104 -30.40 44.20 8.95
N THR A 105 -29.67 43.41 8.17
CA THR A 105 -28.51 43.83 7.38
C THR A 105 -28.61 43.26 5.98
N VAL A 106 -28.03 43.95 5.00
CA VAL A 106 -27.86 43.38 3.67
C VAL A 106 -26.72 42.36 3.72
N LEU A 107 -27.01 41.16 3.28
CA LEU A 107 -26.07 40.06 3.14
C LEU A 107 -25.92 39.69 1.67
N GLN A 108 -24.67 39.55 1.25
CA GLN A 108 -24.28 39.07 -0.07
C GLN A 108 -23.14 38.09 0.16
N VAL A 109 -23.26 36.86 -0.34
CA VAL A 109 -22.25 35.81 -0.09
C VAL A 109 -21.06 35.90 -1.02
N ASP A 110 -21.24 36.49 -2.20
CA ASP A 110 -20.24 36.79 -3.23
C ASP A 110 -20.60 38.12 -3.91
N ASP A 111 -19.62 38.90 -4.40
CA ASP A 111 -19.87 40.27 -4.87
C ASP A 111 -20.75 40.33 -6.13
N ASP A 112 -20.83 39.24 -6.91
CA ASP A 112 -21.70 39.09 -8.08
C ASP A 112 -23.00 38.28 -7.79
N ASP A 113 -23.27 37.94 -6.53
CA ASP A 113 -24.46 37.17 -6.16
C ASP A 113 -25.65 38.04 -5.74
N LYS A 114 -26.83 37.43 -5.62
CA LYS A 114 -28.04 38.08 -5.11
C LYS A 114 -27.85 38.63 -3.69
N GLU A 115 -28.55 39.71 -3.43
CA GLU A 115 -28.62 40.36 -2.13
C GLU A 115 -29.81 39.83 -1.32
N TYR A 116 -29.60 39.70 -0.01
CA TYR A 116 -30.61 39.27 0.95
C TYR A 116 -30.69 40.28 2.09
N LEU A 117 -31.88 40.53 2.60
CA LEU A 117 -32.07 41.19 3.88
C LEU A 117 -32.14 40.09 4.95
N VAL A 118 -31.25 40.17 5.94
CA VAL A 118 -31.09 39.14 6.96
C VAL A 118 -31.07 39.74 8.34
N GLU A 119 -31.76 39.11 9.29
CA GLU A 119 -31.76 39.50 10.69
C GLU A 119 -30.34 39.39 11.26
N LYS A 120 -29.84 40.47 11.86
CA LYS A 120 -28.46 40.56 12.37
C LYS A 120 -28.13 39.47 13.38
N SER A 121 -29.09 39.12 14.24
CA SER A 121 -28.98 38.07 15.27
C SER A 121 -28.67 36.70 14.68
N ILE A 122 -29.16 36.39 13.48
CA ILE A 122 -28.95 35.10 12.80
C ILE A 122 -27.54 35.00 12.24
N THR A 123 -26.99 36.11 11.74
CA THR A 123 -25.61 36.16 11.22
C THR A 123 -24.57 36.31 12.33
N GLU A 124 -24.99 36.55 13.57
CA GLU A 124 -24.09 36.64 14.70
C GLU A 124 -23.28 35.35 14.84
N ASN A 125 -21.97 35.48 15.02
CA ASN A 125 -21.00 34.39 15.08
C ASN A 125 -20.81 33.56 13.80
N VAL A 126 -21.55 33.82 12.71
CA VAL A 126 -21.42 33.11 11.42
C VAL A 126 -20.38 33.81 10.54
N LYS A 127 -19.33 33.08 10.15
CA LYS A 127 -18.33 33.56 9.18
C LYS A 127 -18.81 33.29 7.76
N VAL A 128 -19.78 34.06 7.27
CA VAL A 128 -20.52 33.79 6.02
C VAL A 128 -19.62 33.43 4.84
N ARG A 129 -18.59 34.23 4.56
CA ARG A 129 -17.67 33.97 3.43
C ARG A 129 -16.85 32.69 3.61
N ASN A 130 -16.42 32.38 4.83
CA ASN A 130 -15.66 31.16 5.12
C ASN A 130 -16.53 29.91 4.97
N VAL A 131 -17.79 29.98 5.42
CA VAL A 131 -18.76 28.90 5.23
C VAL A 131 -18.92 28.61 3.74
N LEU A 132 -19.17 29.63 2.92
CA LEU A 132 -19.29 29.47 1.47
C LEU A 132 -18.02 28.84 0.87
N ASN A 133 -16.85 29.38 1.18
CA ASN A 133 -15.58 28.88 0.65
C ASN A 133 -15.34 27.40 0.99
N ASN A 134 -15.70 26.99 2.21
CA ASN A 134 -15.57 25.60 2.64
C ASN A 134 -16.53 24.68 1.86
N ILE A 135 -17.77 25.11 1.63
CA ILE A 135 -18.75 24.33 0.85
C ILE A 135 -18.28 24.21 -0.60
N CYS A 136 -17.91 25.32 -1.25
CA CYS A 136 -17.41 25.33 -2.63
C CYS A 136 -16.19 24.40 -2.79
N ARG A 137 -15.25 24.46 -1.84
CA ARG A 137 -14.07 23.57 -1.85
C ARG A 137 -14.49 22.11 -1.85
N VAL A 138 -15.48 21.72 -1.04
CA VAL A 138 -15.95 20.32 -1.00
C VAL A 138 -16.64 19.93 -2.30
N ILE A 139 -17.46 20.81 -2.89
CA ILE A 139 -18.15 20.58 -4.18
C ILE A 139 -17.16 20.44 -5.34
N GLU A 140 -16.00 21.09 -5.26
CA GLU A 140 -14.96 21.02 -6.29
C GLU A 140 -14.01 19.82 -6.15
N LEU A 141 -14.03 19.10 -5.03
CA LEU A 141 -13.20 17.91 -4.85
C LEU A 141 -13.57 16.81 -5.87
N ARG A 142 -12.55 16.01 -6.25
CA ARG A 142 -12.77 14.80 -7.04
C ARG A 142 -13.48 13.75 -6.20
N ARG A 143 -14.54 13.15 -6.76
CA ARG A 143 -15.33 12.09 -6.16
C ARG A 143 -15.76 11.06 -7.20
N THR A 144 -15.76 9.80 -6.81
CA THR A 144 -16.15 8.67 -7.67
C THR A 144 -17.53 8.11 -7.35
N THR A 145 -18.12 8.53 -6.24
CA THR A 145 -19.43 8.12 -5.75
C THR A 145 -20.36 9.32 -5.55
N ILE A 146 -21.65 9.05 -5.44
CA ILE A 146 -22.62 10.06 -5.02
C ILE A 146 -22.33 10.40 -3.55
N GLU A 147 -22.24 11.68 -3.25
CA GLU A 147 -21.99 12.20 -1.90
C GLU A 147 -23.03 13.27 -1.56
N GLN A 148 -23.32 13.42 -0.27
CA GLN A 148 -24.21 14.46 0.23
C GLN A 148 -23.47 15.39 1.18
N LEU A 149 -23.83 16.67 1.11
CA LEU A 149 -23.31 17.73 1.98
C LEU A 149 -24.46 18.46 2.66
N ASP A 150 -24.37 18.64 3.99
CA ASP A 150 -25.34 19.40 4.77
C ASP A 150 -24.85 20.82 5.04
N ILE A 151 -25.45 21.82 4.38
CA ILE A 151 -25.08 23.24 4.51
C ILE A 151 -25.09 23.68 5.99
N LEU A 152 -26.03 23.19 6.79
CA LEU A 152 -26.14 23.57 8.21
C LEU A 152 -24.93 23.12 9.02
N GLN A 153 -24.32 21.99 8.69
CA GLN A 153 -23.10 21.52 9.36
C GLN A 153 -21.93 22.47 9.09
N PHE A 154 -21.85 23.06 7.90
CA PHE A 154 -20.83 24.04 7.56
C PHE A 154 -21.06 25.38 8.26
N ILE A 155 -22.32 25.79 8.43
CA ILE A 155 -22.67 26.99 9.21
C ILE A 155 -22.27 26.80 10.69
N LYS A 156 -22.54 25.61 11.24
CA LYS A 156 -22.30 25.24 12.64
C LYS A 156 -20.94 24.56 12.87
N SER A 157 -19.97 24.74 11.97
CA SER A 157 -18.68 24.04 12.04
C SER A 157 -17.84 24.47 13.24
N ASP A 158 -17.98 25.72 13.68
CA ASP A 158 -17.28 26.24 14.86
C ASP A 158 -18.13 25.92 16.11
N ARG A 159 -17.48 25.57 17.24
CA ARG A 159 -18.16 25.38 18.55
C ARG A 159 -18.58 26.73 19.16
N ARG A 160 -19.49 27.44 18.49
CA ARG A 160 -20.02 28.75 18.89
C ARG A 160 -21.50 28.63 19.24
N LEU A 161 -21.99 29.61 20.00
CA LEU A 161 -23.43 29.77 20.21
C LEU A 161 -24.02 30.47 18.98
N TYR A 162 -24.96 29.79 18.31
CA TYR A 162 -25.67 30.30 17.15
C TYR A 162 -27.14 30.58 17.50
N HIS A 163 -27.78 31.47 16.74
CA HIS A 163 -29.20 31.73 16.87
C HIS A 163 -30.04 30.47 16.59
N LYS A 164 -31.22 30.36 17.22
CA LYS A 164 -32.13 29.20 17.06
C LYS A 164 -32.57 28.97 15.60
N ASN A 165 -32.66 30.04 14.82
CA ASN A 165 -33.09 30.04 13.41
C ASN A 165 -31.90 30.15 12.44
N VAL A 166 -30.67 29.81 12.87
CA VAL A 166 -29.47 29.92 12.01
C VAL A 166 -29.55 29.05 10.75
N ASP A 167 -30.36 27.99 10.78
CA ASP A 167 -30.68 27.13 9.65
C ASP A 167 -31.36 27.87 8.50
N GLN A 168 -32.05 28.98 8.76
CA GLN A 168 -32.65 29.79 7.69
C GLN A 168 -31.61 30.39 6.75
N LEU A 169 -30.34 30.53 7.18
CA LEU A 169 -29.25 30.95 6.28
C LEU A 169 -28.95 29.92 5.19
N CYS A 170 -29.40 28.67 5.33
CA CYS A 170 -29.14 27.64 4.32
C CYS A 170 -29.69 28.05 2.94
N VAL A 171 -30.83 28.77 2.89
CA VAL A 171 -31.41 29.28 1.64
C VAL A 171 -30.43 30.16 0.85
N VAL A 172 -29.66 30.99 1.56
CA VAL A 172 -28.71 31.92 0.93
C VAL A 172 -27.62 31.15 0.19
N TYR A 173 -27.05 30.13 0.84
CA TYR A 173 -26.03 29.28 0.22
C TYR A 173 -26.64 28.36 -0.85
N ALA A 174 -27.79 27.76 -0.60
CA ALA A 174 -28.45 26.87 -1.55
C ALA A 174 -28.74 27.56 -2.89
N ASP A 175 -29.25 28.80 -2.83
CA ASP A 175 -29.53 29.59 -4.02
C ASP A 175 -28.27 29.91 -4.83
N PHE A 176 -27.18 30.27 -4.13
CA PHE A 176 -25.88 30.47 -4.78
C PHE A 176 -25.37 29.19 -5.46
N LEU A 177 -25.43 28.06 -4.74
CA LEU A 177 -24.92 26.78 -5.22
C LEU A 177 -25.72 26.23 -6.41
N LYS A 178 -27.05 26.35 -6.38
CA LYS A 178 -27.93 26.00 -7.53
C LYS A 178 -27.53 26.77 -8.77
N ARG A 179 -27.30 28.09 -8.65
CA ARG A 179 -26.90 28.94 -9.77
C ARG A 179 -25.51 28.61 -10.30
N LYS A 180 -24.53 28.44 -9.40
CA LYS A 180 -23.11 28.30 -9.79
C LYS A 180 -22.74 26.89 -10.25
N TYR A 181 -23.23 25.85 -9.56
CA TYR A 181 -22.79 24.47 -9.78
C TYR A 181 -23.87 23.56 -10.37
N SER A 182 -25.10 24.07 -10.59
CA SER A 182 -26.24 23.28 -11.09
C SER A 182 -26.46 21.98 -10.29
N VAL A 183 -26.28 22.06 -8.97
CA VAL A 183 -26.43 20.93 -8.04
C VAL A 183 -27.87 20.79 -7.58
N ASP A 184 -28.28 19.55 -7.30
CA ASP A 184 -29.57 19.27 -6.68
C ASP A 184 -29.49 19.53 -5.17
N ILE A 185 -30.50 20.21 -4.63
CA ILE A 185 -30.55 20.58 -3.21
C ILE A 185 -31.95 20.37 -2.64
N GLU A 186 -32.04 19.45 -1.69
CA GLU A 186 -33.24 19.15 -0.92
C GLU A 186 -33.39 20.11 0.26
N ASP A 187 -34.60 20.66 0.44
CA ASP A 187 -34.98 21.59 1.52
C ASP A 187 -34.01 22.76 1.75
N ASN A 188 -33.36 23.21 0.67
CA ASN A 188 -32.33 24.26 0.70
C ASN A 188 -31.17 23.94 1.66
N ARG A 189 -30.93 22.67 2.00
CA ARG A 189 -29.97 22.25 3.03
C ARG A 189 -29.05 21.14 2.57
N ILE A 190 -29.61 20.06 2.00
CA ILE A 190 -28.83 18.88 1.64
C ILE A 190 -28.49 18.96 0.16
N VAL A 191 -27.21 19.12 -0.14
CA VAL A 191 -26.67 19.18 -1.50
C VAL A 191 -26.29 17.78 -1.95
N THR A 192 -26.86 17.30 -3.05
CA THR A 192 -26.49 16.03 -3.67
C THR A 192 -25.43 16.27 -4.75
N MET A 193 -24.25 15.68 -4.57
CA MET A 193 -23.12 15.80 -5.49
C MET A 193 -22.93 14.51 -6.26
N LEU A 194 -23.07 14.58 -7.59
CA LEU A 194 -22.83 13.44 -8.47
C LEU A 194 -21.33 13.15 -8.63
N PRO A 195 -20.95 11.91 -8.98
CA PRO A 195 -19.60 11.55 -9.36
C PRO A 195 -19.06 12.48 -10.44
N ASN A 196 -17.86 13.03 -10.23
CA ASN A 196 -17.16 13.89 -11.19
C ASN A 196 -15.79 13.30 -11.62
N ALA A 197 -15.45 12.11 -11.13
CA ALA A 197 -14.24 11.38 -11.47
C ALA A 197 -14.56 9.90 -11.69
N LEU A 198 -13.78 9.27 -12.57
CA LEU A 198 -13.84 7.84 -12.84
C LEU A 198 -13.14 7.05 -11.72
N ASP A 199 -13.81 6.05 -11.15
CA ASP A 199 -13.12 5.01 -10.38
C ASP A 199 -12.48 4.01 -11.33
N VAL A 200 -11.16 4.11 -11.48
CA VAL A 200 -10.39 3.22 -12.35
C VAL A 200 -10.53 1.76 -11.94
N SER A 201 -10.63 1.46 -10.63
CA SER A 201 -10.67 0.07 -10.15
C SER A 201 -12.00 -0.61 -10.47
N ILE A 202 -13.10 0.15 -10.39
CA ILE A 202 -14.44 -0.31 -10.80
C ILE A 202 -14.55 -0.38 -12.32
N ALA A 203 -13.99 0.60 -13.04
CA ALA A 203 -13.97 0.58 -14.50
C ALA A 203 -13.28 -0.68 -15.05
N ILE A 204 -12.15 -1.10 -14.44
CA ILE A 204 -11.45 -2.33 -14.84
C ILE A 204 -12.28 -3.58 -14.52
N GLU A 205 -12.99 -3.60 -13.39
CA GLU A 205 -13.93 -4.68 -13.05
C GLU A 205 -15.03 -4.81 -14.09
N ASN A 206 -15.66 -3.68 -14.46
CA ASN A 206 -16.70 -3.64 -15.48
C ASN A 206 -16.20 -4.11 -16.85
N ILE A 207 -14.94 -3.83 -17.20
CA ILE A 207 -14.33 -4.35 -18.44
C ILE A 207 -14.30 -5.87 -18.43
N LEU A 208 -13.82 -6.48 -17.32
CA LEU A 208 -13.79 -7.94 -17.19
C LEU A 208 -15.21 -8.52 -17.20
N GLU A 209 -16.16 -7.89 -16.51
CA GLU A 209 -17.55 -8.33 -16.45
C GLU A 209 -18.21 -8.31 -17.83
N GLN A 210 -18.03 -7.24 -18.59
CA GLN A 210 -18.60 -7.08 -19.94
C GLN A 210 -17.97 -8.02 -20.97
N LYS A 211 -16.65 -8.25 -20.88
CA LYS A 211 -15.94 -9.14 -21.79
C LYS A 211 -16.20 -10.62 -21.49
N GLY A 212 -16.41 -10.96 -20.22
CA GLY A 212 -16.73 -12.33 -19.79
C GLY A 212 -15.60 -13.34 -19.97
N VAL A 213 -14.39 -12.90 -20.30
CA VAL A 213 -13.21 -13.75 -20.54
C VAL A 213 -11.98 -13.26 -19.78
N PRO A 214 -11.06 -14.15 -19.38
CA PRO A 214 -9.80 -13.75 -18.75
C PRO A 214 -8.99 -12.84 -19.66
N MET A 215 -8.37 -11.80 -19.10
CA MET A 215 -7.58 -10.84 -19.86
C MET A 215 -6.21 -10.63 -19.23
N SER A 216 -5.19 -10.49 -20.06
CA SER A 216 -3.86 -10.07 -19.62
C SER A 216 -3.87 -8.61 -19.16
N LEU A 217 -2.83 -8.25 -18.41
CA LEU A 217 -2.65 -6.88 -17.92
C LEU A 217 -2.53 -5.85 -19.05
N ASP A 218 -1.88 -6.24 -20.16
CA ASP A 218 -1.71 -5.42 -21.36
C ASP A 218 -3.06 -5.20 -22.07
N GLU A 219 -3.82 -6.27 -22.30
CA GLU A 219 -5.14 -6.18 -22.94
C GLU A 219 -6.13 -5.35 -22.12
N LEU A 220 -6.11 -5.48 -20.78
CA LEU A 220 -6.94 -4.66 -19.90
C LEU A 220 -6.60 -3.17 -19.99
N LEU A 221 -5.32 -2.84 -20.08
CA LEU A 221 -4.87 -1.45 -20.21
C LEU A 221 -5.31 -0.85 -21.55
N ASP A 222 -5.15 -1.60 -22.64
CA ASP A 222 -5.56 -1.16 -23.97
C ASP A 222 -7.07 -0.90 -24.03
N VAL A 223 -7.88 -1.84 -23.52
CA VAL A 223 -9.34 -1.69 -23.50
C VAL A 223 -9.78 -0.54 -22.58
N PHE A 224 -9.12 -0.37 -21.43
CA PHE A 224 -9.39 0.75 -20.53
C PHE A 224 -9.12 2.10 -21.21
N ASN A 225 -7.98 2.24 -21.89
CA ASN A 225 -7.60 3.47 -22.58
C ASN A 225 -8.52 3.78 -23.78
N GLN A 226 -9.06 2.75 -24.44
CA GLN A 226 -10.06 2.91 -25.51
C GLN A 226 -11.42 3.39 -24.97
N LEU A 227 -11.88 2.84 -23.85
CA LEU A 227 -13.18 3.20 -23.25
C LEU A 227 -13.15 4.53 -22.50
N HIS A 228 -11.99 4.92 -21.97
CA HIS A 228 -11.82 6.11 -21.13
C HIS A 228 -10.70 7.03 -21.63
N PRO A 229 -10.86 7.66 -22.81
CA PRO A 229 -9.80 8.48 -23.43
C PRO A 229 -9.43 9.72 -22.61
N ALA A 230 -10.30 10.22 -21.73
CA ALA A 230 -9.99 11.34 -20.84
C ALA A 230 -9.17 10.93 -19.59
N ASN A 231 -9.04 9.64 -19.33
CA ASN A 231 -8.41 9.07 -18.12
C ASN A 231 -7.29 8.09 -18.47
N THR A 232 -6.66 8.23 -19.64
CA THR A 232 -5.65 7.30 -20.14
C THR A 232 -4.51 7.09 -19.17
N ILE A 233 -4.06 5.85 -19.04
CA ILE A 233 -2.93 5.45 -18.23
C ILE A 233 -1.79 5.04 -19.17
N ASP A 234 -0.64 5.68 -18.98
CA ASP A 234 0.52 5.57 -19.87
C ASP A 234 1.37 4.31 -19.65
N SER A 235 1.15 3.59 -18.56
CA SER A 235 2.03 2.49 -18.17
C SER A 235 1.35 1.44 -17.30
N ILE A 236 1.74 0.18 -17.55
CA ILE A 236 1.31 -0.99 -16.78
C ILE A 236 1.64 -0.85 -15.29
N ALA A 237 2.79 -0.24 -14.97
CA ALA A 237 3.22 -0.04 -13.59
C ALA A 237 2.24 0.86 -12.81
N LYS A 238 1.65 1.88 -13.46
CA LYS A 238 0.63 2.75 -12.86
C LYS A 238 -0.77 2.12 -12.89
N PHE A 239 -1.04 1.21 -13.83
CA PHE A 239 -2.32 0.51 -13.95
C PHE A 239 -2.49 -0.60 -12.91
N LYS A 240 -1.44 -1.39 -12.68
CA LYS A 240 -1.45 -2.57 -11.80
C LYS A 240 -1.97 -2.30 -10.36
N PRO A 241 -1.65 -1.18 -9.69
CA PRO A 241 -2.19 -0.89 -8.36
C PRO A 241 -3.71 -0.86 -8.27
N TYR A 242 -4.42 -0.42 -9.32
CA TYR A 242 -5.89 -0.37 -9.34
C TYR A 242 -6.51 -1.76 -9.34
N ILE A 243 -5.92 -2.69 -10.10
CA ILE A 243 -6.31 -4.10 -10.10
C ILE A 243 -6.08 -4.74 -8.73
N LEU A 244 -4.90 -4.53 -8.15
CA LEU A 244 -4.53 -5.15 -6.87
C LEU A 244 -5.38 -4.66 -5.69
N ARG A 245 -5.87 -3.41 -5.75
CA ARG A 245 -6.79 -2.85 -4.75
C ARG A 245 -8.19 -3.46 -4.85
N ASN A 246 -8.60 -3.89 -6.04
CA ASN A 246 -9.90 -4.49 -6.24
C ASN A 246 -9.91 -5.95 -5.77
N ARG A 247 -10.66 -6.24 -4.70
CA ARG A 247 -10.77 -7.59 -4.11
C ARG A 247 -11.50 -8.59 -5.00
N ARG A 248 -12.33 -8.12 -5.94
CA ARG A 248 -13.10 -8.93 -6.89
C ARG A 248 -12.25 -9.38 -8.07
N ILE A 249 -11.14 -8.72 -8.35
CA ILE A 249 -10.21 -9.11 -9.42
C ILE A 249 -9.11 -9.98 -8.82
N LYS A 250 -8.84 -11.14 -9.43
CA LYS A 250 -7.80 -12.08 -8.99
C LYS A 250 -6.88 -12.47 -10.15
N PRO A 251 -5.58 -12.64 -9.89
CA PRO A 251 -4.68 -13.19 -10.89
C PRO A 251 -4.93 -14.70 -11.06
N LYS A 252 -4.83 -15.19 -12.30
CA LYS A 252 -4.77 -16.62 -12.61
C LYS A 252 -3.34 -17.13 -12.40
N GLY A 253 -2.99 -17.50 -11.17
CA GLY A 253 -1.63 -17.94 -10.82
C GLY A 253 -0.55 -16.86 -11.10
N LYS A 254 0.57 -17.25 -11.73
CA LYS A 254 1.69 -16.34 -12.09
C LYS A 254 1.65 -15.83 -13.55
N THR A 255 0.52 -15.99 -14.24
CA THR A 255 0.42 -15.75 -15.70
C THR A 255 0.26 -14.28 -16.09
N ARG A 256 0.06 -13.36 -15.13
CA ARG A 256 -0.36 -11.95 -15.35
C ARG A 256 -1.73 -11.80 -16.03
N ILE A 257 -2.50 -12.88 -16.10
CA ILE A 257 -3.90 -12.87 -16.54
C ILE A 257 -4.78 -12.66 -15.32
N TYR A 258 -5.84 -11.86 -15.47
CA TYR A 258 -6.76 -11.51 -14.41
C TYR A 258 -8.18 -11.98 -14.74
N VAL A 259 -8.88 -12.42 -13.69
CA VAL A 259 -10.25 -12.94 -13.73
C VAL A 259 -11.08 -12.34 -12.61
N LEU A 260 -12.41 -12.39 -12.74
CA LEU A 260 -13.30 -12.07 -11.64
C LEU A 260 -13.40 -13.26 -10.67
N LYS A 261 -13.35 -12.97 -9.38
CA LYS A 261 -13.43 -13.95 -8.29
C LYS A 261 -14.72 -14.79 -8.34
N GLU A 262 -15.80 -14.22 -8.89
CA GLU A 262 -17.11 -14.87 -8.96
C GLU A 262 -17.22 -15.89 -10.11
N TRP A 263 -16.25 -15.93 -11.03
CA TRP A 263 -16.24 -16.88 -12.13
C TRP A 263 -15.93 -18.29 -11.65
N LYS A 264 -16.94 -19.16 -11.65
CA LYS A 264 -16.85 -20.55 -11.19
C LYS A 264 -15.88 -21.43 -12.01
N ASN A 265 -15.65 -21.08 -13.27
CA ASN A 265 -14.85 -21.88 -14.21
C ASN A 265 -13.36 -21.52 -14.22
N HIS A 266 -12.87 -20.77 -13.22
CA HIS A 266 -11.48 -20.32 -13.19
C HIS A 266 -10.92 -20.43 -11.78
N PHE A 267 -9.89 -21.28 -11.60
CA PHE A 267 -9.25 -21.42 -10.30
C PHE A 267 -8.30 -20.25 -10.02
N THR A 268 -8.52 -19.51 -8.92
CA THR A 268 -7.77 -18.29 -8.57
C THR A 268 -6.60 -18.51 -7.60
N GLY A 269 -6.18 -19.77 -7.40
CA GLY A 269 -5.11 -20.14 -6.48
C GLY A 269 -3.77 -20.49 -7.17
N THR A 270 -2.84 -21.02 -6.39
CA THR A 270 -1.58 -21.58 -6.88
C THR A 270 -1.78 -23.01 -7.36
N LEU A 271 -0.86 -23.53 -8.17
CA LEU A 271 -0.85 -24.95 -8.53
C LEU A 271 -0.92 -25.84 -7.28
N THR A 272 -0.16 -25.55 -6.22
CA THR A 272 -0.22 -26.30 -4.95
C THR A 272 -1.62 -26.33 -4.34
N SER A 273 -2.31 -25.18 -4.27
CA SER A 273 -3.69 -25.15 -3.75
C SER A 273 -4.69 -25.84 -4.68
N TYR A 274 -4.40 -25.88 -5.99
CA TYR A 274 -5.24 -26.61 -6.94
C TYR A 274 -5.06 -28.12 -6.81
N LEU A 275 -3.82 -28.58 -6.63
CA LEU A 275 -3.52 -29.99 -6.31
C LEU A 275 -4.24 -30.42 -5.03
N GLU A 276 -4.23 -29.58 -3.99
CA GLU A 276 -5.01 -29.82 -2.77
C GLU A 276 -6.52 -29.88 -3.06
N HIS A 277 -7.05 -28.96 -3.86
CA HIS A 277 -8.47 -28.94 -4.24
C HIS A 277 -8.90 -30.19 -5.01
N ILE A 278 -8.07 -30.65 -5.96
CA ILE A 278 -8.27 -31.90 -6.69
C ILE A 278 -8.31 -33.04 -5.68
N LEU A 279 -7.28 -33.19 -4.84
CA LEU A 279 -7.19 -34.29 -3.87
C LEU A 279 -8.31 -34.28 -2.83
N ARG A 280 -8.85 -33.11 -2.44
CA ARG A 280 -10.02 -33.02 -1.56
C ARG A 280 -11.32 -33.51 -2.22
N SER A 281 -11.35 -33.57 -3.55
CA SER A 281 -12.50 -34.07 -4.31
C SER A 281 -12.49 -35.59 -4.45
N PHE A 282 -11.37 -36.24 -4.10
CA PHE A 282 -11.23 -37.69 -4.06
C PHE A 282 -11.16 -38.18 -2.62
N ASN A 283 -11.86 -39.27 -2.35
CA ASN A 283 -11.75 -39.94 -1.04
C ASN A 283 -10.52 -40.83 -0.96
N GLU A 284 -9.85 -41.13 -2.09
CA GLU A 284 -8.73 -42.09 -2.20
C GLU A 284 -7.48 -41.44 -2.79
N PRO A 285 -6.26 -41.94 -2.49
CA PRO A 285 -5.05 -41.51 -3.17
C PRO A 285 -5.14 -41.74 -4.67
N ILE A 286 -4.78 -40.73 -5.46
CA ILE A 286 -4.79 -40.83 -6.93
C ILE A 286 -3.38 -40.99 -7.47
N SER A 287 -3.24 -41.55 -8.66
CA SER A 287 -1.92 -41.69 -9.28
C SER A 287 -1.34 -40.29 -9.58
N LEU A 288 -0.02 -40.16 -9.52
CA LEU A 288 0.67 -38.92 -9.85
C LEU A 288 0.40 -38.50 -11.31
N ASP A 289 0.19 -39.46 -12.22
CA ASP A 289 -0.14 -39.18 -13.61
C ASP A 289 -1.56 -38.58 -13.75
N ASP A 290 -2.56 -39.19 -13.09
CA ASP A 290 -3.92 -38.65 -13.08
C ASP A 290 -3.98 -37.27 -12.42
N LEU A 291 -3.24 -37.07 -11.33
CA LEU A 291 -3.13 -35.77 -10.67
C LEU A 291 -2.55 -34.69 -11.60
N VAL A 292 -1.58 -35.05 -12.45
CA VAL A 292 -1.01 -34.15 -13.46
C VAL A 292 -2.03 -33.84 -14.54
N ASP A 293 -2.78 -34.84 -15.01
CA ASP A 293 -3.81 -34.67 -16.04
C ASP A 293 -4.92 -33.73 -15.57
N PHE A 294 -5.41 -33.89 -14.34
CA PHE A 294 -6.36 -32.93 -13.74
C PHE A 294 -5.73 -31.55 -13.59
N ALA A 295 -4.45 -31.46 -13.22
CA ALA A 295 -3.77 -30.18 -13.07
C ALA A 295 -3.62 -29.42 -14.40
N LEU A 296 -3.55 -30.12 -15.55
CA LEU A 296 -3.40 -29.52 -16.88
C LEU A 296 -4.63 -28.70 -17.31
N GLU A 297 -5.83 -29.00 -16.79
CA GLU A 297 -7.06 -28.26 -17.10
C GLU A 297 -6.94 -26.77 -16.74
N GLU A 298 -6.40 -26.45 -15.56
CA GLU A 298 -6.20 -25.07 -15.10
C GLU A 298 -4.76 -24.56 -15.27
N PHE A 299 -3.79 -25.47 -15.36
CA PHE A 299 -2.36 -25.16 -15.49
C PHE A 299 -1.72 -25.90 -16.68
N PRO A 300 -1.98 -25.45 -17.94
CA PRO A 300 -1.59 -26.18 -19.16
C PRO A 300 -0.08 -26.42 -19.34
N ASN A 301 0.75 -25.62 -18.66
CA ASN A 301 2.21 -25.70 -18.75
C ASN A 301 2.85 -26.54 -17.62
N THR A 302 2.04 -27.18 -16.77
CA THR A 302 2.56 -28.04 -15.69
C THR A 302 3.04 -29.39 -16.23
N ASN A 303 3.78 -30.13 -15.41
CA ASN A 303 4.26 -31.47 -15.77
C ASN A 303 4.53 -32.31 -14.51
N LYS A 304 4.71 -33.62 -14.70
CA LYS A 304 4.97 -34.61 -13.64
C LYS A 304 6.13 -34.23 -12.72
N LYS A 305 7.24 -33.72 -13.28
CA LYS A 305 8.40 -33.30 -12.46
C LYS A 305 8.07 -32.12 -11.58
N SER A 306 7.36 -31.12 -12.11
CA SER A 306 6.95 -29.92 -11.37
C SER A 306 5.97 -30.26 -10.24
N VAL A 307 4.97 -31.11 -10.51
CA VAL A 307 3.99 -31.56 -9.51
C VAL A 307 4.67 -32.39 -8.41
N SER A 308 5.47 -33.39 -8.79
CA SER A 308 6.23 -34.21 -7.85
C SER A 308 7.17 -33.39 -6.97
N SER A 309 7.88 -32.41 -7.55
CA SER A 309 8.77 -31.53 -6.78
C SER A 309 8.01 -30.66 -5.78
N LEU A 310 6.84 -30.13 -6.15
CA LEU A 310 6.00 -29.33 -5.25
C LEU A 310 5.49 -30.14 -4.07
N ILE A 311 5.05 -31.38 -4.32
CA ILE A 311 4.63 -32.32 -3.28
C ILE A 311 5.79 -32.62 -2.32
N ALA A 312 6.97 -32.95 -2.86
CA ALA A 312 8.14 -33.28 -2.06
C ALA A 312 8.70 -32.08 -1.26
N MET A 313 8.47 -30.85 -1.73
CA MET A 313 8.91 -29.62 -1.09
C MET A 313 7.86 -29.01 -0.14
N ASP A 314 6.72 -29.66 0.04
CA ASP A 314 5.67 -29.15 0.91
C ASP A 314 6.12 -29.15 2.38
N LYS A 315 6.35 -27.96 2.92
CA LYS A 315 6.82 -27.76 4.30
C LYS A 315 5.73 -28.09 5.32
N ASP A 316 4.47 -27.94 4.92
CA ASP A 316 3.30 -28.10 5.77
C ASP A 316 2.91 -29.57 5.96
N GLY A 317 3.50 -30.50 5.20
CA GLY A 317 3.20 -31.93 5.30
C GLY A 317 1.75 -32.29 4.92
N ARG A 318 1.15 -31.50 4.03
CA ARG A 318 -0.24 -31.69 3.56
C ARG A 318 -0.37 -32.89 2.63
N PHE A 319 0.68 -33.19 1.88
CA PHE A 319 0.67 -34.27 0.89
C PHE A 319 1.43 -35.49 1.41
N ILE A 320 0.84 -36.68 1.20
CA ILE A 320 1.47 -37.97 1.45
C ILE A 320 1.69 -38.66 0.10
N MET A 321 2.90 -39.18 -0.12
CA MET A 321 3.21 -39.99 -1.30
C MET A 321 3.35 -41.45 -0.89
N TYR A 322 2.61 -42.32 -1.57
CA TYR A 322 2.56 -43.75 -1.32
C TYR A 322 3.44 -44.51 -2.32
N GLU A 323 3.71 -45.79 -2.04
CA GLU A 323 4.29 -46.71 -3.02
C GLU A 323 3.44 -46.77 -4.30
N GLY A 324 4.08 -46.94 -5.46
CA GLY A 324 3.39 -46.92 -6.76
C GLY A 324 3.08 -45.54 -7.34
N GLU A 325 3.68 -44.46 -6.80
CA GLU A 325 3.47 -43.07 -7.24
C GLU A 325 2.04 -42.53 -7.01
N TYR A 326 1.35 -43.01 -5.97
CA TYR A 326 0.07 -42.44 -5.54
C TYR A 326 0.26 -41.27 -4.57
N VAL A 327 -0.66 -40.29 -4.63
CA VAL A 327 -0.63 -39.06 -3.84
C VAL A 327 -1.97 -38.88 -3.13
N GLY A 328 -1.92 -38.61 -1.83
CA GLY A 328 -3.09 -38.28 -1.00
C GLY A 328 -2.84 -37.10 -0.07
N LEU A 329 -3.87 -36.73 0.70
CA LEU A 329 -3.78 -35.70 1.75
C LEU A 329 -3.53 -36.34 3.11
N SER A 330 -2.76 -35.67 3.96
CA SER A 330 -2.46 -36.15 5.32
C SER A 330 -3.68 -36.21 6.24
N GLU A 331 -4.69 -35.37 5.99
CA GLU A 331 -5.99 -35.39 6.68
C GLU A 331 -6.83 -36.63 6.32
N ASN A 332 -6.59 -37.24 5.15
CA ASN A 332 -7.30 -38.41 4.63
C ASN A 332 -6.37 -39.63 4.60
N SER A 333 -5.59 -39.88 5.65
CA SER A 333 -4.78 -41.09 5.76
C SER A 333 -5.71 -42.31 5.89
N ILE A 334 -6.16 -42.87 4.77
CA ILE A 334 -7.03 -44.05 4.77
C ILE A 334 -6.20 -45.21 5.29
N LEU A 335 -6.59 -45.71 6.47
CA LEU A 335 -6.01 -46.86 7.17
C LEU A 335 -6.26 -48.20 6.47
N ASP A 336 -6.98 -48.22 5.35
CA ASP A 336 -7.58 -49.41 4.72
C ASP A 336 -6.98 -49.78 3.36
N PHE A 337 -5.97 -49.03 2.89
CA PHE A 337 -5.20 -49.41 1.70
C PHE A 337 -3.84 -49.97 2.15
N ASP A 338 -3.45 -51.13 1.60
CA ASP A 338 -2.13 -51.77 1.75
C ASP A 338 -0.97 -50.93 1.14
N LEU A 339 -1.18 -49.62 0.96
CA LEU A 339 -0.21 -48.68 0.43
C LEU A 339 0.71 -48.21 1.53
N LYS A 340 1.97 -48.66 1.47
CA LYS A 340 3.01 -48.17 2.38
C LYS A 340 3.37 -46.74 2.01
N GLU A 341 3.47 -45.89 3.03
CA GLU A 341 4.00 -44.54 2.88
C GLU A 341 5.45 -44.62 2.36
N ARG A 342 5.71 -43.93 1.26
CA ARG A 342 7.05 -43.82 0.72
C ARG A 342 7.81 -42.78 1.55
N LYS A 343 8.90 -43.17 2.20
CA LYS A 343 9.84 -42.23 2.85
C LYS A 343 10.42 -41.29 1.80
N ILE A 344 9.84 -40.10 1.65
CA ILE A 344 10.43 -39.02 0.87
C ILE A 344 11.63 -38.51 1.67
N ILE A 345 12.83 -38.60 1.10
CA ILE A 345 14.02 -37.95 1.67
C ILE A 345 13.79 -36.43 1.54
N LYS A 346 13.33 -35.80 2.61
CA LYS A 346 13.16 -34.34 2.68
C LYS A 346 14.54 -33.71 2.46
N ARG A 347 14.64 -32.73 1.54
CA ARG A 347 15.86 -31.92 1.39
C ARG A 347 16.08 -31.17 2.71
N GLN A 348 17.17 -31.50 3.41
CA GLN A 348 17.58 -30.78 4.62
C GLN A 348 17.92 -29.31 4.28
N SER A 349 17.66 -28.40 5.22
CA SER A 349 18.03 -26.99 5.07
C SER A 349 19.55 -26.80 5.10
N PHE A 350 20.00 -25.62 4.68
CA PHE A 350 21.41 -25.23 4.82
C PHE A 350 21.90 -25.40 6.25
N ASP A 351 21.17 -24.89 7.24
CA ASP A 351 21.62 -24.86 8.63
C ASP A 351 21.74 -26.25 9.26
N THR A 352 20.80 -27.15 8.91
CA THR A 352 20.87 -28.56 9.34
C THR A 352 22.10 -29.22 8.71
N ARG A 353 22.30 -29.06 7.40
CA ARG A 353 23.46 -29.63 6.71
C ARG A 353 24.78 -29.05 7.18
N PHE A 354 24.82 -27.78 7.51
CA PHE A 354 26.00 -27.14 8.01
C PHE A 354 26.35 -27.63 9.42
N SER A 355 25.35 -27.91 10.25
CA SER A 355 25.56 -28.53 11.56
C SER A 355 26.17 -29.93 11.42
N ASP A 356 25.60 -30.78 10.57
CA ASP A 356 26.13 -32.12 10.27
C ASP A 356 27.58 -32.04 9.75
N PHE A 357 27.87 -31.05 8.90
CA PHE A 357 29.21 -30.81 8.38
C PHE A 357 30.21 -30.42 9.48
N LYS A 358 29.85 -29.49 10.37
CA LYS A 358 30.70 -29.09 11.50
C LYS A 358 30.99 -30.28 12.42
N GLU A 359 29.96 -31.05 12.77
CA GLU A 359 30.10 -32.22 13.62
C GLU A 359 31.08 -33.23 13.01
N PHE A 360 30.98 -33.48 11.71
CA PHE A 360 31.92 -34.34 11.00
C PHE A 360 33.36 -33.82 11.12
N VAL A 361 33.61 -32.54 10.81
CA VAL A 361 34.96 -31.96 10.82
C VAL A 361 35.55 -31.98 12.24
N ILE A 362 34.75 -31.65 13.25
CA ILE A 362 35.17 -31.66 14.65
C ILE A 362 35.52 -33.08 15.11
N THR A 363 34.72 -34.07 14.72
CA THR A 363 34.86 -35.48 15.15
C THR A 363 36.01 -36.16 14.42
N MET A 364 36.05 -36.03 13.09
CA MET A 364 37.01 -36.74 12.24
C MET A 364 38.35 -36.00 12.11
N LYS A 365 38.42 -34.74 12.57
CA LYS A 365 39.61 -33.88 12.47
C LYS A 365 40.16 -33.76 11.04
N ARG A 366 39.26 -33.75 10.06
CA ARG A 366 39.51 -33.60 8.61
C ARG A 366 38.25 -33.15 7.90
N LEU A 367 38.40 -32.67 6.67
CA LEU A 367 37.24 -32.41 5.80
C LEU A 367 36.62 -33.70 5.21
N PRO A 368 35.31 -33.70 4.88
CA PRO A 368 34.65 -34.80 4.18
C PRO A 368 35.25 -35.05 2.79
N MET A 369 35.34 -36.33 2.40
CA MET A 369 35.95 -36.77 1.14
C MET A 369 34.97 -37.58 0.28
N GLN A 370 35.21 -37.59 -1.03
CA GLN A 370 34.38 -38.32 -1.99
C GLN A 370 34.56 -39.84 -1.98
N THR A 371 35.53 -40.36 -1.24
CA THR A 371 35.83 -41.80 -1.15
C THR A 371 35.37 -42.41 0.19
N GLY A 372 34.63 -41.65 1.00
CA GLY A 372 34.12 -42.10 2.31
C GLY A 372 32.77 -42.83 2.23
N SER A 373 32.05 -42.89 3.35
CA SER A 373 30.68 -43.42 3.40
C SER A 373 29.71 -42.57 2.56
N ASP A 374 28.51 -43.10 2.29
CA ASP A 374 27.48 -42.37 1.53
C ASP A 374 27.11 -41.03 2.20
N GLU A 375 27.10 -40.98 3.53
CA GLU A 375 26.88 -39.76 4.30
C GLU A 375 28.03 -38.76 4.12
N GLU A 376 29.27 -39.22 4.20
CA GLU A 376 30.46 -38.37 4.00
C GLU A 376 30.50 -37.80 2.58
N GLN A 377 30.26 -38.64 1.57
CA GLN A 377 30.18 -38.22 0.17
C GLN A 377 29.06 -37.20 -0.04
N SER A 378 27.94 -37.35 0.67
CA SER A 378 26.85 -36.38 0.64
C SER A 378 27.30 -35.02 1.21
N LEU A 379 28.04 -34.99 2.31
CA LEU A 379 28.56 -33.75 2.90
C LEU A 379 29.61 -33.09 1.99
N ALA A 380 30.52 -33.87 1.41
CA ALA A 380 31.52 -33.39 0.47
C ALA A 380 30.87 -32.73 -0.77
N ARG A 381 29.85 -33.38 -1.35
CA ARG A 381 29.09 -32.83 -2.49
C ARG A 381 28.30 -31.58 -2.10
N TRP A 382 27.70 -31.57 -0.92
CA TRP A 382 26.96 -30.42 -0.42
C TRP A 382 27.87 -29.19 -0.32
N MET A 383 29.03 -29.32 0.35
CA MET A 383 30.01 -28.23 0.49
C MET A 383 30.42 -27.66 -0.88
N VAL A 384 30.78 -28.52 -1.83
CA VAL A 384 31.20 -28.10 -3.18
C VAL A 384 30.07 -27.36 -3.91
N ASN A 385 28.82 -27.82 -3.77
CA ASN A 385 27.68 -27.20 -4.43
C ASN A 385 27.31 -25.85 -3.80
N VAL A 386 27.47 -25.69 -2.49
CA VAL A 386 27.32 -24.39 -1.82
C VAL A 386 28.38 -23.41 -2.33
N LEU A 387 29.66 -23.80 -2.34
CA LEU A 387 30.76 -22.92 -2.77
C LEU A 387 30.70 -22.55 -4.26
N LYS A 388 30.10 -23.41 -5.09
CA LYS A 388 29.86 -23.14 -6.52
C LYS A 388 28.57 -22.37 -6.80
N SER A 389 27.84 -21.95 -5.77
CA SER A 389 26.54 -21.28 -5.89
C SER A 389 25.48 -22.11 -6.63
N ASN A 390 25.59 -23.44 -6.58
CA ASN A 390 24.57 -24.36 -7.11
C ASN A 390 23.40 -24.58 -6.14
N ILE A 391 23.55 -24.10 -4.90
CA ILE A 391 22.53 -24.14 -3.84
C ILE A 391 22.28 -22.69 -3.42
N ASP A 392 21.01 -22.28 -3.39
CA ASP A 392 20.60 -20.97 -2.89
C ASP A 392 20.93 -20.87 -1.39
N SER A 393 21.90 -20.01 -1.07
CA SER A 393 22.37 -19.68 0.28
C SER A 393 22.43 -18.16 0.44
N THR A 394 22.18 -17.66 1.65
CA THR A 394 22.35 -16.22 1.94
C THR A 394 23.83 -15.83 2.00
N GLU A 395 24.14 -14.55 1.85
CA GLU A 395 25.52 -14.04 2.03
C GLU A 395 26.07 -14.39 3.42
N GLU A 396 25.25 -14.28 4.46
CA GLU A 396 25.61 -14.65 5.84
C GLU A 396 25.94 -16.15 5.97
N GLN A 397 25.17 -17.02 5.31
CA GLN A 397 25.41 -18.47 5.31
C GLN A 397 26.71 -18.84 4.60
N LEU A 398 27.01 -18.18 3.47
CA LEU A 398 28.26 -18.38 2.75
C LEU A 398 29.47 -17.88 3.55
N LEU A 399 29.36 -16.70 4.18
CA LEU A 399 30.40 -16.18 5.07
C LEU A 399 30.67 -17.12 6.23
N SER A 400 29.64 -17.63 6.89
CA SER A 400 29.81 -18.55 8.01
C SER A 400 30.48 -19.88 7.62
N LEU A 401 30.17 -20.40 6.42
CA LEU A 401 30.87 -21.57 5.89
C LEU A 401 32.34 -21.25 5.60
N GLN A 402 32.62 -20.10 4.97
CA GLN A 402 33.98 -19.70 4.63
C GLN A 402 34.84 -19.48 5.88
N GLU A 403 34.32 -18.77 6.88
CA GLU A 403 34.99 -18.60 8.18
C GLU A 403 35.31 -19.95 8.83
N PHE A 404 34.36 -20.89 8.82
CA PHE A 404 34.59 -22.22 9.37
C PHE A 404 35.66 -23.01 8.60
N LEU A 405 35.73 -22.88 7.27
CA LEU A 405 36.78 -23.51 6.46
C LEU A 405 38.15 -22.87 6.73
N ASP A 406 38.21 -21.54 6.85
CA ASP A 406 39.44 -20.81 7.14
C ASP A 406 39.99 -21.13 8.54
N ASP A 407 39.12 -21.26 9.53
CA ASP A 407 39.47 -21.70 10.90
C ASP A 407 40.04 -23.13 10.93
N ASN A 408 39.63 -23.98 9.98
CA ASN A 408 40.02 -25.39 9.90
C ASN A 408 41.00 -25.68 8.76
N LYS A 409 41.62 -24.65 8.16
CA LYS A 409 42.52 -24.79 7.01
C LYS A 409 43.73 -25.70 7.25
N ALA A 410 44.17 -25.81 8.51
CA ALA A 410 45.31 -26.65 8.91
C ALA A 410 44.96 -28.15 8.97
N LEU A 411 43.67 -28.50 9.02
CA LEU A 411 43.24 -29.90 8.97
C LEU A 411 43.41 -30.46 7.55
N PRO A 412 43.50 -31.80 7.40
CA PRO A 412 43.57 -32.41 6.08
C PRO A 412 42.36 -32.04 5.22
N GLN A 413 42.64 -31.43 4.06
CA GLN A 413 41.61 -30.93 3.14
C GLN A 413 41.12 -32.01 2.18
N ASN A 414 41.90 -33.08 2.00
CA ASN A 414 41.61 -34.18 1.08
C ASN A 414 42.28 -35.49 1.54
N GLY A 415 42.03 -36.58 0.82
CA GLY A 415 42.56 -37.89 1.15
C GLY A 415 44.06 -38.03 1.09
N HIS A 416 44.71 -37.31 0.17
CA HIS A 416 46.16 -37.36 0.04
C HIS A 416 46.82 -36.73 1.28
N GLU A 417 46.33 -35.56 1.70
CA GLU A 417 46.77 -34.91 2.94
C GLU A 417 46.49 -35.77 4.16
N TYR A 418 45.31 -36.39 4.25
CA TYR A 418 44.95 -37.22 5.39
C TYR A 418 45.86 -38.44 5.53
N ASN A 419 46.06 -39.19 4.44
CA ASN A 419 46.95 -40.34 4.43
C ASN A 419 48.41 -39.96 4.70
N PHE A 420 48.85 -38.80 4.20
CA PHE A 420 50.19 -38.27 4.45
C PHE A 420 50.38 -37.94 5.93
N LYS A 421 49.41 -37.25 6.55
CA LYS A 421 49.43 -36.95 7.98
C LYS A 421 49.43 -38.21 8.83
N GLN A 422 48.61 -39.21 8.49
CA GLN A 422 48.60 -40.49 9.19
C GLN A 422 49.97 -41.17 9.17
N MET A 423 50.67 -41.13 8.04
CA MET A 423 52.03 -41.69 7.94
C MET A 423 53.03 -40.93 8.79
N CYS A 424 52.95 -39.58 8.85
CA CYS A 424 53.74 -38.80 9.79
C CYS A 424 53.46 -39.23 11.24
N ASP A 425 52.18 -39.32 11.62
CA ASP A 425 51.77 -39.70 12.98
C ASP A 425 52.22 -41.13 13.32
N GLN A 426 52.16 -42.07 12.37
CA GLN A 426 52.69 -43.44 12.53
C GLN A 426 54.20 -43.45 12.80
N ILE A 427 54.98 -42.68 12.06
CA ILE A 427 56.43 -42.57 12.29
C ILE A 427 56.70 -42.00 13.69
N LYS A 428 55.96 -40.96 14.12
CA LYS A 428 56.09 -40.43 15.48
C LYS A 428 55.82 -41.50 16.54
N VAL A 429 54.76 -42.31 16.35
CA VAL A 429 54.44 -43.43 17.25
C VAL A 429 55.57 -44.45 17.30
N VAL A 430 56.10 -44.87 16.14
CA VAL A 430 57.22 -45.81 16.07
C VAL A 430 58.46 -45.28 16.81
N VAL A 431 58.83 -44.02 16.57
CA VAL A 431 59.97 -43.40 17.24
C VAL A 431 59.74 -43.29 18.75
N ASN A 432 58.53 -42.91 19.17
CA ASN A 432 58.20 -42.81 20.59
C ASN A 432 58.22 -44.16 21.32
N GLN A 433 57.89 -45.26 20.62
CA GLN A 433 57.85 -46.60 21.21
C GLN A 433 59.23 -47.28 21.22
N THR A 434 60.01 -47.11 20.15
CA THR A 434 61.29 -47.81 19.96
C THR A 434 62.51 -46.97 20.30
N PHE A 435 62.35 -45.65 20.47
CA PHE A 435 63.44 -44.66 20.55
C PHE A 435 64.45 -44.75 19.40
N SER A 436 64.00 -45.26 18.24
CA SER A 436 64.82 -45.48 17.06
C SER A 436 64.06 -45.09 15.79
N LEU A 437 64.80 -44.76 14.72
CA LEU A 437 64.16 -44.49 13.42
C LEU A 437 63.61 -45.78 12.79
N PRO A 438 62.50 -45.70 12.03
CA PRO A 438 61.96 -46.85 11.31
C PRO A 438 63.03 -47.56 10.47
N ASN A 439 63.21 -48.86 10.72
CA ASN A 439 64.18 -49.70 10.02
C ASN A 439 63.49 -50.58 8.96
N ILE A 440 64.26 -51.15 8.03
CA ILE A 440 63.72 -51.94 6.91
C ILE A 440 63.15 -53.29 7.36
N GLU A 441 63.60 -53.83 8.48
CA GLU A 441 63.23 -55.17 8.96
C GLU A 441 61.88 -55.17 9.69
N GLU A 442 61.60 -54.13 10.48
CA GLU A 442 60.40 -54.03 11.33
C GLU A 442 59.40 -52.99 10.82
N HIS A 443 59.85 -51.97 10.08
CA HIS A 443 59.05 -50.82 9.66
C HIS A 443 59.32 -50.42 8.20
N GLN A 444 59.28 -51.41 7.29
CA GLN A 444 59.66 -51.26 5.89
C GLN A 444 58.92 -50.11 5.19
N SER A 445 57.59 -50.01 5.38
CA SER A 445 56.74 -48.98 4.76
C SER A 445 57.10 -47.56 5.21
N GLU A 446 57.25 -47.36 6.51
CA GLU A 446 57.55 -46.09 7.16
C GLU A 446 58.95 -45.62 6.79
N CYS A 447 59.92 -46.54 6.79
CA CYS A 447 61.31 -46.25 6.41
C CYS A 447 61.41 -45.82 4.93
N GLN A 448 60.76 -46.54 4.02
CA GLN A 448 60.74 -46.19 2.60
C GLN A 448 60.00 -44.88 2.34
N TRP A 449 58.89 -44.65 3.03
CA TRP A 449 58.11 -43.43 2.90
C TRP A 449 58.88 -42.20 3.41
N LEU A 450 59.54 -42.31 4.58
CA LEU A 450 60.34 -41.23 5.15
C LEU A 450 61.47 -40.83 4.20
N LYS A 451 62.23 -41.81 3.70
CA LYS A 451 63.31 -41.59 2.71
C LYS A 451 62.80 -40.94 1.42
N LYS A 452 61.63 -41.35 0.93
CA LYS A 452 61.06 -40.78 -0.30
C LYS A 452 60.67 -39.31 -0.15
N ASN A 453 60.22 -38.90 1.03
CA ASN A 453 59.65 -37.58 1.27
C ASN A 453 60.63 -36.56 1.84
N ILE A 454 61.77 -37.00 2.39
CA ILE A 454 62.75 -36.11 3.02
C ILE A 454 63.32 -35.05 2.07
N ASP A 455 63.52 -35.39 0.80
CA ASP A 455 64.03 -34.45 -0.21
C ASP A 455 62.91 -33.70 -0.94
N LYS A 456 61.65 -34.13 -0.76
CA LYS A 456 60.51 -33.67 -1.57
C LYS A 456 59.52 -32.81 -0.80
N TYR A 457 59.53 -32.84 0.53
CA TYR A 457 58.47 -32.20 1.32
C TYR A 457 58.37 -30.68 1.11
N THR A 458 59.48 -30.02 0.79
CA THR A 458 59.51 -28.57 0.49
C THR A 458 58.78 -28.19 -0.79
N SER A 459 58.54 -29.15 -1.68
CA SER A 459 57.80 -28.96 -2.94
C SER A 459 56.28 -29.07 -2.81
N TYR A 460 55.76 -29.46 -1.65
CA TYR A 460 54.31 -29.51 -1.43
C TYR A 460 53.76 -28.09 -1.18
N GLU A 461 52.73 -27.72 -1.94
CA GLU A 461 52.02 -26.43 -1.82
C GLU A 461 50.83 -26.48 -0.85
N ASP A 462 50.55 -27.65 -0.28
CA ASP A 462 49.45 -27.90 0.65
C ASP A 462 49.96 -28.23 2.07
N ASN A 463 49.04 -28.63 2.96
CA ASN A 463 49.35 -28.90 4.36
C ASN A 463 50.38 -30.01 4.59
N ARG A 464 50.68 -30.86 3.59
CA ARG A 464 51.68 -31.94 3.73
C ARG A 464 53.06 -31.41 4.08
N LYS A 465 53.42 -30.21 3.58
CA LYS A 465 54.67 -29.54 3.96
C LYS A 465 54.72 -29.31 5.47
N SER A 466 53.69 -28.68 6.02
CA SER A 466 53.59 -28.40 7.46
C SER A 466 53.57 -29.69 8.30
N TYR A 467 52.85 -30.73 7.87
CA TYR A 467 52.84 -32.02 8.57
C TYR A 467 54.20 -32.70 8.60
N PHE A 468 55.00 -32.54 7.54
CA PHE A 468 56.35 -33.09 7.48
C PHE A 468 57.35 -32.24 8.28
N GLU A 469 57.23 -30.92 8.25
CA GLU A 469 58.03 -30.01 9.09
C GLU A 469 57.81 -30.29 10.58
N ASP A 470 56.55 -30.52 10.98
CA ASP A 470 56.17 -30.94 12.33
C ASP A 470 56.71 -32.33 12.70
N LEU A 471 56.75 -33.27 11.75
CA LEU A 471 57.44 -34.55 11.94
C LEU A 471 58.95 -34.36 12.15
N LEU A 472 59.62 -33.55 11.31
CA LEU A 472 61.06 -33.29 11.44
C LEU A 472 61.41 -32.60 12.75
N ALA A 473 60.59 -31.64 13.19
CA ALA A 473 60.74 -31.01 14.50
C ALA A 473 60.63 -32.05 15.62
N TYR A 474 59.61 -32.91 15.57
CA TYR A 474 59.44 -34.00 16.54
C TYR A 474 60.64 -34.97 16.56
N LEU A 475 61.18 -35.34 15.40
CA LEU A 475 62.35 -36.23 15.32
C LEU A 475 63.62 -35.57 15.89
N LYS A 476 63.79 -34.26 15.71
CA LYS A 476 64.90 -33.51 16.31
C LYS A 476 64.86 -33.52 17.84
N ASP A 477 63.68 -33.49 18.45
CA ASP A 477 63.53 -33.59 19.90
C ASP A 477 64.02 -34.93 20.46
N PHE A 478 64.02 -35.98 19.63
CA PHE A 478 64.60 -37.30 19.93
C PHE A 478 66.08 -37.43 19.54
N GLY A 479 66.72 -36.34 19.09
CA GLY A 479 68.12 -36.30 18.69
C GLY A 479 68.41 -36.74 17.25
N PHE A 480 67.36 -36.94 16.43
CA PHE A 480 67.53 -37.30 15.02
C PHE A 480 67.56 -36.05 14.14
N TYR A 481 68.75 -35.71 13.63
CA TYR A 481 68.94 -34.63 12.66
C TYR A 481 68.97 -35.21 11.26
N ILE A 482 67.80 -35.23 10.62
CA ILE A 482 67.63 -35.75 9.26
C ILE A 482 67.23 -34.59 8.36
N GLY A 483 68.09 -34.27 7.40
CA GLY A 483 67.96 -33.13 6.49
C GLY A 483 69.26 -32.87 5.74
#